data_AF-A0A7X8ZGU2-F1
#
_entry.id   AF-A0A7X8ZGU2-F1
#
_cell.length_a   1.000
_cell.length_b   1.000
_cell.length_c   1.000
_cell.angle_alpha   90.00
_cell.angle_beta   90.00
_cell.angle_gamma   90.00
#
_symmetry.space_group_name_H-M   'P 1'
#
loop_
_entity.id
_entity.type
_entity.pdbx_description
1 polymer ?
#
loop_
_entity_poly.entity_id
_entity_poly.type
_entity_poly.pdbx_seq_one_letter_code
_entity_poly.pdbx_strand_id
1 'polypeptide(L)'
;MKRALLCLGFLLGTQMYCLADDELDDDDDSEVEAAESVDWKLERDEILKEIKQYVDETVKKMVTRDVTSKFIGTWISKGQQVPILGNFKNLRGDDLTLWKWPIPAPKQTLQEIVEAKSAEITRRVDIELPDSARDNYPIEAQKKYQMYKIGEEVNVVLRSGLGTNTEVSGLFRAITAERIHIGKRYVTRRDLDPDTEACFYKEQNSEKIDEYVRRENELYSARKESRREELKHQELPPEFHKGGYVPDPKKDGASIKTAKDEFWQSRRELHTKVFNTLTQQAKEKLTAIETPKRFAERGYIQAENEEGEVEWMPQAVADAIKAAKEAAEAVNPNHNGEPDDMPPY
;
A
#
# COMPACT_ATOMS: atom_id res chain seq x y z
N MET A 1 -21.93 27.38 -4.87
CA MET A 1 -21.60 25.93 -5.00
C MET A 1 -20.40 25.44 -4.18
N LYS A 2 -19.74 26.28 -3.36
CA LYS A 2 -18.67 25.88 -2.42
C LYS A 2 -19.15 25.39 -1.04
N ARG A 3 -20.47 25.23 -0.83
CA ARG A 3 -21.05 24.83 0.47
C ARG A 3 -21.48 23.35 0.56
N ALA A 4 -21.56 22.62 -0.55
CA ALA A 4 -21.98 21.20 -0.54
C ALA A 4 -20.87 20.23 -0.08
N LEU A 5 -19.62 20.69 0.05
CA LEU A 5 -18.46 19.88 0.45
C LEU A 5 -18.06 20.07 1.92
N LEU A 6 -18.81 20.88 2.67
CA LEU A 6 -18.60 21.15 4.11
C LEU A 6 -19.74 20.59 4.99
N CYS A 7 -20.80 20.02 4.40
CA CYS A 7 -21.97 19.49 5.10
C CYS A 7 -21.89 17.99 5.45
N LEU A 8 -20.68 17.44 5.56
CA LEU A 8 -20.44 16.16 6.25
C LEU A 8 -19.79 16.39 7.64
N GLY A 9 -19.65 17.65 8.06
CA GLY A 9 -19.06 18.05 9.33
C GLY A 9 -19.85 19.04 10.20
N PHE A 10 -20.91 19.70 9.73
CA PHE A 10 -21.67 20.68 10.53
C PHE A 10 -23.06 20.91 9.90
N LEU A 11 -24.13 20.42 10.54
CA LEU A 11 -25.52 20.93 10.48
C LEU A 11 -26.47 20.01 11.27
N LEU A 12 -26.31 20.02 12.60
CA LEU A 12 -27.41 19.91 13.55
C LEU A 12 -27.64 21.32 14.07
N GLY A 13 -28.84 21.86 13.90
CA GLY A 13 -29.15 23.22 14.35
C GLY A 13 -30.48 23.75 13.83
N THR A 14 -31.53 23.48 14.62
CA THR A 14 -32.72 24.32 14.85
C THR A 14 -33.56 24.77 13.65
N GLN A 15 -34.78 24.21 13.54
CA GLN A 15 -36.05 24.97 13.56
C GLN A 15 -37.23 24.01 13.40
N MET A 16 -38.10 23.91 14.41
CA MET A 16 -39.52 24.05 14.14
C MET A 16 -40.23 24.66 15.34
N TYR A 17 -40.84 25.80 15.07
CA TYR A 17 -41.64 26.61 15.95
C TYR A 17 -43.03 25.99 16.16
N CYS A 18 -43.58 26.32 17.32
CA CYS A 18 -44.95 26.15 17.78
C CYS A 18 -46.01 26.51 16.74
N LEU A 19 -47.14 25.79 16.75
CA LEU A 19 -48.47 26.36 16.49
C LEU A 19 -49.54 25.63 17.32
N ALA A 20 -50.07 26.42 18.27
CA ALA A 20 -51.44 26.59 18.75
C ALA A 20 -52.39 25.40 19.00
N ASP A 21 -52.98 25.49 20.20
CA ASP A 21 -54.30 25.00 20.63
C ASP A 21 -55.41 25.26 19.60
N ASP A 22 -56.35 24.31 19.51
CA ASP A 22 -57.78 24.61 19.34
C ASP A 22 -58.61 23.51 20.03
N GLU A 23 -59.77 23.95 20.52
CA GLU A 23 -60.66 23.36 21.53
C GLU A 23 -61.34 22.02 21.17
N LEU A 24 -61.62 21.27 22.25
CA LEU A 24 -62.79 20.44 22.59
C LEU A 24 -63.64 19.83 21.46
N ASP A 25 -63.84 18.51 21.53
CA ASP A 25 -65.17 17.96 21.86
C ASP A 25 -65.03 16.56 22.48
N ASP A 26 -65.66 16.41 23.65
CA ASP A 26 -66.00 15.13 24.28
C ASP A 26 -67.06 14.44 23.42
N ASP A 27 -66.82 13.22 22.96
CA ASP A 27 -67.89 12.24 22.80
C ASP A 27 -67.33 10.83 23.02
N ASP A 28 -67.84 10.26 24.10
CA ASP A 28 -67.74 8.89 24.58
C ASP A 28 -68.55 7.99 23.64
N ASP A 29 -67.86 7.18 22.84
CA ASP A 29 -68.43 5.93 22.33
C ASP A 29 -67.34 4.84 22.36
N SER A 30 -67.43 4.04 23.41
CA SER A 30 -66.66 2.85 23.68
C SER A 30 -67.02 1.73 22.71
N GLU A 31 -66.44 1.76 21.51
CA GLU A 31 -66.37 0.61 20.62
C GLU A 31 -65.00 -0.05 20.79
N VAL A 32 -64.94 -1.02 21.71
CA VAL A 32 -63.77 -1.89 21.90
C VAL A 32 -63.70 -2.82 20.70
N GLU A 33 -63.19 -2.31 19.59
CA GLU A 33 -62.72 -3.16 18.50
C GLU A 33 -61.62 -4.05 19.09
N ALA A 34 -61.88 -5.35 19.08
CA ALA A 34 -60.88 -6.36 19.38
C ALA A 34 -59.75 -6.19 18.35
N ALA A 35 -58.72 -5.44 18.75
CA ALA A 35 -57.52 -5.23 17.97
C ALA A 35 -57.00 -6.60 17.54
N GLU A 36 -57.10 -6.89 16.24
CA GLU A 36 -56.28 -7.91 15.62
C GLU A 36 -54.86 -7.61 16.07
N SER A 37 -54.29 -8.48 16.90
CA SER A 37 -52.95 -8.32 17.41
C SER A 37 -52.00 -8.45 16.24
N VAL A 38 -51.78 -7.34 15.53
CA VAL A 38 -50.73 -7.22 14.52
C VAL A 38 -49.46 -7.61 15.24
N ASP A 39 -48.83 -8.68 14.77
CA ASP A 39 -47.56 -9.13 15.31
C ASP A 39 -46.57 -7.96 15.17
N TRP A 40 -46.26 -7.29 16.28
CA TRP A 40 -45.43 -6.09 16.32
C TRP A 40 -44.04 -6.34 15.71
N LYS A 41 -43.63 -7.61 15.58
CA LYS A 41 -42.43 -8.04 14.86
C LYS A 41 -42.57 -7.89 13.35
N LEU A 42 -43.74 -8.19 12.78
CA LEU A 42 -44.03 -7.95 11.35
C LEU A 42 -44.01 -6.45 11.04
N GLU A 43 -44.65 -5.65 11.89
CA GLU A 43 -44.62 -4.20 11.76
C GLU A 43 -43.18 -3.67 11.88
N ARG A 44 -42.41 -4.11 12.89
CA ARG A 44 -40.98 -3.77 13.03
C ARG A 44 -40.18 -4.08 11.77
N ASP A 45 -40.39 -5.24 11.15
CA ASP A 45 -39.69 -5.65 9.94
C ASP A 45 -40.11 -4.77 8.73
N GLU A 46 -41.36 -4.33 8.66
CA GLU A 46 -41.83 -3.34 7.67
C GLU A 46 -41.17 -1.97 7.89
N ILE A 47 -41.07 -1.49 9.14
CA ILE A 47 -40.36 -0.25 9.49
C ILE A 47 -38.90 -0.33 9.01
N LEU A 48 -38.21 -1.44 9.28
CA LEU A 48 -36.83 -1.65 8.83
C LEU A 48 -36.70 -1.66 7.31
N LYS A 49 -37.67 -2.26 6.60
CA LYS A 49 -37.71 -2.27 5.14
C LYS A 49 -37.88 -0.86 4.57
N GLU A 50 -38.77 -0.05 5.13
CA GLU A 50 -38.95 1.35 4.76
C GLU A 50 -37.71 2.20 5.02
N ILE A 51 -37.08 2.05 6.19
CA ILE A 51 -35.82 2.72 6.52
C ILE A 51 -34.77 2.37 5.48
N LYS A 52 -34.62 1.08 5.16
CA LYS A 52 -33.64 0.62 4.17
C LYS A 52 -33.90 1.22 2.79
N GLN A 53 -35.16 1.24 2.33
CA GLN A 53 -35.52 1.84 1.05
C GLN A 53 -35.22 3.35 1.03
N TYR A 54 -35.62 4.08 2.06
CA TYR A 54 -35.37 5.51 2.18
C TYR A 54 -33.87 5.83 2.22
N VAL A 55 -33.09 5.08 3.00
CA VAL A 55 -31.63 5.20 3.08
C VAL A 55 -31.00 4.92 1.71
N ASP A 56 -31.38 3.83 1.04
CA ASP A 56 -30.83 3.47 -0.27
C ASP A 56 -31.13 4.54 -1.33
N GLU A 57 -32.34 5.08 -1.38
CA GLU A 57 -32.72 6.16 -2.30
C GLU A 57 -31.98 7.47 -2.01
N THR A 58 -31.85 7.83 -0.74
CA THR A 58 -31.17 9.04 -0.30
C THR A 58 -29.68 8.96 -0.59
N VAL A 59 -29.04 7.83 -0.28
CA VAL A 59 -27.62 7.58 -0.59
C VAL A 59 -27.38 7.60 -2.09
N LYS A 60 -28.28 7.02 -2.90
CA LYS A 60 -28.16 7.04 -4.37
C LYS A 60 -28.17 8.45 -4.94
N LYS A 61 -28.92 9.38 -4.35
CA LYS A 61 -28.95 10.80 -4.73
C LYS A 61 -27.73 11.57 -4.22
N MET A 62 -27.22 11.23 -3.03
CA MET A 62 -26.11 11.93 -2.38
C MET A 62 -24.74 11.50 -2.91
N VAL A 63 -24.50 10.19 -3.00
CA VAL A 63 -23.22 9.60 -3.41
C VAL A 63 -23.30 9.25 -4.89
N THR A 64 -22.97 10.21 -5.73
CA THR A 64 -22.86 10.00 -7.19
C THR A 64 -21.41 9.75 -7.61
N ARG A 65 -21.22 9.25 -8.83
CA ARG A 65 -19.88 9.07 -9.41
C ARG A 65 -19.15 10.42 -9.53
N ASP A 66 -19.84 11.49 -9.89
CA ASP A 66 -19.25 12.84 -9.96
C ASP A 66 -18.82 13.38 -8.59
N VAL A 67 -19.62 13.13 -7.54
CA VAL A 67 -19.24 13.48 -6.16
C VAL A 67 -18.00 12.72 -5.75
N THR A 68 -17.88 11.45 -6.17
CA THR A 68 -16.69 10.63 -5.93
C THR A 68 -15.45 11.17 -6.64
N SER A 69 -15.55 11.56 -7.92
CA SER A 69 -14.46 12.22 -8.64
C SER A 69 -14.00 13.49 -7.93
N LYS A 70 -14.94 14.33 -7.46
CA LYS A 70 -14.63 15.56 -6.70
C LYS A 70 -13.98 15.25 -5.35
N PHE A 71 -14.44 14.22 -4.66
CA PHE A 71 -13.83 13.74 -3.42
C PHE A 71 -12.37 13.38 -3.69
N ILE A 72 -12.12 12.47 -4.64
CA ILE A 72 -10.76 12.02 -4.98
C ILE A 72 -9.86 13.21 -5.32
N GLY A 73 -10.29 14.10 -6.22
CA GLY A 73 -9.48 15.27 -6.58
C GLY A 73 -9.16 16.21 -5.41
N THR A 74 -10.11 16.38 -4.47
CA THR A 74 -9.89 17.16 -3.25
C THR A 74 -8.86 16.50 -2.34
N TRP A 75 -8.95 15.18 -2.15
CA TRP A 75 -8.03 14.43 -1.26
C TRP A 75 -6.62 14.29 -1.85
N ILE A 76 -6.49 14.15 -3.18
CA ILE A 76 -5.20 14.22 -3.88
C ILE A 76 -4.56 15.59 -3.65
N SER A 77 -5.32 16.67 -3.86
CA SER A 77 -4.83 18.05 -3.70
C SER A 77 -4.38 18.34 -2.27
N LYS A 78 -5.13 17.86 -1.27
CA LYS A 78 -4.76 17.99 0.15
C LYS A 78 -3.61 17.06 0.53
N GLY A 79 -3.45 15.92 -0.12
CA GLY A 79 -2.42 14.91 0.18
C GLY A 79 -2.57 14.35 1.58
N GLN A 80 -3.80 14.02 1.97
CA GLN A 80 -4.11 13.47 3.29
C GLN A 80 -4.30 11.95 3.24
N GLN A 81 -4.07 11.32 4.38
CA GLN A 81 -4.39 9.91 4.58
C GLN A 81 -5.85 9.77 5.02
N VAL A 82 -6.55 8.83 4.42
CA VAL A 82 -7.90 8.43 4.82
C VAL A 82 -7.80 7.01 5.40
N PRO A 83 -8.22 6.77 6.66
CA PRO A 83 -7.97 5.50 7.34
C PRO A 83 -8.37 4.24 6.55
N ILE A 84 -9.48 4.29 5.79
CA ILE A 84 -9.99 3.14 5.03
C ILE A 84 -9.47 3.11 3.59
N LEU A 85 -9.18 4.28 3.02
CA LEU A 85 -8.87 4.44 1.60
C LEU A 85 -7.37 4.63 1.31
N GLY A 86 -6.54 4.78 2.34
CA GLY A 86 -5.09 4.90 2.24
C GLY A 86 -4.59 6.33 2.07
N ASN A 87 -3.33 6.46 1.63
CA ASN A 87 -2.60 7.71 1.54
C ASN A 87 -2.73 8.37 0.15
N PHE A 88 -3.60 9.38 0.02
CA PHE A 88 -3.79 10.10 -1.24
C PHE A 88 -2.60 11.01 -1.61
N LYS A 89 -1.61 11.19 -0.72
CA LYS A 89 -0.34 11.84 -1.08
C LYS A 89 0.39 11.10 -2.20
N ASN A 90 0.22 9.78 -2.28
CA ASN A 90 0.86 8.91 -3.29
C ASN A 90 0.42 9.25 -4.72
N LEU A 91 -0.76 9.88 -4.85
CA LEU A 91 -1.36 10.29 -6.12
C LEU A 91 -1.04 11.75 -6.50
N ARG A 92 -0.25 12.47 -5.70
CA ARG A 92 0.12 13.85 -6.02
C ARG A 92 0.91 13.91 -7.31
N GLY A 93 0.47 14.78 -8.23
CA GLY A 93 1.05 14.91 -9.58
C GLY A 93 0.27 14.15 -10.66
N ASP A 94 -0.77 13.39 -10.30
CA ASP A 94 -1.71 12.84 -11.28
C ASP A 94 -2.61 13.95 -11.87
N ASP A 95 -3.04 13.76 -13.11
CA ASP A 95 -3.93 14.70 -13.80
C ASP A 95 -5.37 14.53 -13.31
N LEU A 96 -5.88 15.56 -12.62
CA LEU A 96 -7.24 15.59 -12.06
C LEU A 96 -8.33 15.49 -13.14
N THR A 97 -8.05 15.84 -14.39
CA THR A 97 -9.02 15.74 -15.49
C THR A 97 -9.34 14.29 -15.84
N LEU A 98 -8.39 13.38 -15.62
CA LEU A 98 -8.53 11.94 -15.89
C LEU A 98 -9.43 11.21 -14.88
N TRP A 99 -9.85 11.90 -13.80
CA TRP A 99 -10.78 11.38 -12.81
C TRP A 99 -12.24 11.65 -13.12
N LYS A 100 -12.55 12.40 -14.19
CA LYS A 100 -13.92 12.69 -14.60
C LYS A 100 -14.62 11.41 -15.05
N TRP A 101 -15.82 11.16 -14.52
CA TRP A 101 -16.64 10.02 -14.94
C TRP A 101 -17.23 10.26 -16.34
N PRO A 102 -17.33 9.23 -17.21
CA PRO A 102 -16.88 7.85 -17.04
C PRO A 102 -15.36 7.68 -17.21
N ILE A 103 -14.72 6.93 -16.30
CA ILE A 103 -13.29 6.62 -16.40
C ILE A 103 -13.11 5.41 -17.32
N PRO A 104 -12.33 5.53 -18.42
CA PRO A 104 -12.09 4.42 -19.33
C PRO A 104 -11.36 3.28 -18.61
N ALA A 105 -11.69 2.03 -18.97
CA ALA A 105 -10.91 0.89 -18.53
C ALA A 105 -9.53 0.91 -19.22
N PRO A 106 -8.47 0.44 -18.55
CA PRO A 106 -7.16 0.29 -19.17
C PRO A 106 -7.26 -0.68 -20.36
N LYS A 107 -6.57 -0.33 -21.46
CA LYS A 107 -6.55 -1.14 -22.70
C LYS A 107 -5.55 -2.30 -22.63
N GLN A 108 -4.50 -2.13 -21.84
CA GLN A 108 -3.41 -3.08 -21.65
C GLN A 108 -3.26 -3.33 -20.16
N THR A 109 -2.81 -4.53 -19.80
CA THR A 109 -2.50 -4.86 -18.40
C THR A 109 -1.18 -4.23 -17.97
N LEU A 110 -0.94 -4.11 -16.65
CA LEU A 110 0.35 -3.63 -16.13
C LEU A 110 1.51 -4.51 -16.60
N GLN A 111 1.31 -5.83 -16.63
CA GLN A 111 2.31 -6.80 -17.08
C GLN A 111 2.66 -6.61 -18.55
N GLU A 112 1.65 -6.42 -19.42
CA GLU A 112 1.87 -6.14 -20.83
C GLU A 112 2.66 -4.84 -21.05
N ILE A 113 2.38 -3.79 -20.26
CA ILE A 113 3.14 -2.53 -20.31
C ILE A 113 4.59 -2.77 -19.87
N VAL A 114 4.81 -3.50 -18.77
CA VAL A 114 6.15 -3.83 -18.27
C VAL A 114 6.94 -4.63 -19.31
N GLU A 115 6.35 -5.67 -19.88
CA GLU A 115 7.00 -6.53 -20.87
C GLU A 115 7.36 -5.74 -22.14
N ALA A 116 6.42 -4.99 -22.70
CA ALA A 116 6.63 -4.20 -23.90
C ALA A 116 7.74 -3.16 -23.70
N LYS A 117 7.68 -2.40 -22.59
CA LYS A 117 8.68 -1.35 -22.31
C LYS A 117 10.02 -1.93 -21.89
N SER A 118 10.05 -3.02 -21.13
CA SER A 118 11.31 -3.69 -20.77
C SER A 118 12.02 -4.24 -21.99
N ALA A 119 11.29 -4.80 -22.96
CA ALA A 119 11.87 -5.27 -24.21
C ALA A 119 12.46 -4.12 -25.05
N GLU A 120 11.76 -2.98 -25.12
CA GLU A 120 12.24 -1.78 -25.79
C GLU A 120 13.52 -1.22 -25.12
N ILE A 121 13.52 -1.14 -23.79
CA ILE A 121 14.67 -0.72 -22.99
C ILE A 121 15.86 -1.66 -23.19
N THR A 122 15.65 -2.98 -23.12
CA THR A 122 16.71 -3.97 -23.33
C THR A 122 17.35 -3.80 -24.71
N ARG A 123 16.54 -3.67 -25.78
CA ARG A 123 17.08 -3.42 -27.13
C ARG A 123 17.90 -2.14 -27.21
N ARG A 124 17.44 -1.04 -26.59
CA ARG A 124 18.18 0.23 -26.56
C ARG A 124 19.50 0.09 -25.81
N VAL A 125 19.51 -0.57 -24.65
CA VAL A 125 20.72 -0.79 -23.86
C VAL A 125 21.69 -1.71 -24.59
N ASP A 126 21.22 -2.72 -25.31
CA ASP A 126 22.10 -3.61 -26.07
C ASP A 126 22.74 -2.91 -27.29
N ILE A 127 22.10 -1.87 -27.83
CA ILE A 127 22.71 -0.99 -28.84
C ILE A 127 23.72 -0.02 -28.20
N GLU A 128 23.40 0.57 -27.05
CA GLU A 128 24.29 1.49 -26.31
C GLU A 128 25.54 0.77 -25.74
N LEU A 129 25.34 -0.45 -25.26
CA LEU A 129 26.33 -1.31 -24.62
C LEU A 129 26.36 -2.69 -25.33
N PRO A 130 26.97 -2.76 -26.53
CA PRO A 130 27.03 -3.99 -27.30
C PRO A 130 27.99 -5.00 -26.68
N ASP A 131 27.64 -6.28 -26.74
CA ASP A 131 28.46 -7.34 -26.14
C ASP A 131 29.82 -7.51 -26.85
N SER A 132 29.96 -7.01 -28.07
CA SER A 132 31.24 -6.95 -28.78
C SER A 132 32.31 -6.12 -28.06
N ALA A 133 31.91 -5.23 -27.12
CA ALA A 133 32.87 -4.52 -26.28
C ALA A 133 33.69 -5.48 -25.39
N ARG A 134 33.15 -6.65 -25.06
CA ARG A 134 33.80 -7.67 -24.22
C ARG A 134 34.98 -8.35 -24.90
N ASP A 135 35.00 -8.36 -26.24
CA ASP A 135 36.08 -8.97 -27.02
C ASP A 135 37.42 -8.25 -26.83
N ASN A 136 37.39 -7.01 -26.31
CA ASN A 136 38.59 -6.25 -25.99
C ASN A 136 39.20 -6.64 -24.64
N TYR A 137 38.45 -7.20 -23.69
CA TYR A 137 38.97 -7.51 -22.35
C TYR A 137 40.12 -8.52 -22.34
N PRO A 138 40.11 -9.60 -23.14
CA PRO A 138 41.27 -10.48 -23.27
C PRO A 138 42.51 -9.76 -23.81
N ILE A 139 42.33 -8.84 -24.76
CA ILE A 139 43.42 -8.07 -25.36
C ILE A 139 44.01 -7.09 -24.34
N GLU A 140 43.15 -6.40 -23.59
CA GLU A 140 43.56 -5.51 -22.49
C GLU A 140 44.26 -6.27 -21.36
N ALA A 141 43.76 -7.45 -20.99
CA ALA A 141 44.37 -8.32 -20.00
C ALA A 141 45.77 -8.78 -20.43
N GLN A 142 45.92 -9.25 -21.67
CA GLN A 142 47.20 -9.66 -22.23
C GLN A 142 48.20 -8.51 -22.28
N LYS A 143 47.75 -7.29 -22.61
CA LYS A 143 48.58 -6.10 -22.60
C LYS A 143 48.99 -5.68 -21.18
N LYS A 144 48.05 -5.75 -20.21
CA LYS A 144 48.30 -5.39 -18.81
C LYS A 144 49.30 -6.35 -18.15
N TYR A 145 49.14 -7.64 -18.38
CA TYR A 145 49.99 -8.70 -17.81
C TYR A 145 50.98 -9.22 -18.87
N GLN A 146 51.53 -8.34 -19.69
CA GLN A 146 52.52 -8.75 -20.68
C GLN A 146 53.76 -9.29 -19.97
N MET A 147 54.15 -10.52 -20.29
CA MET A 147 55.34 -11.13 -19.67
C MET A 147 56.62 -10.46 -20.16
N TYR A 148 57.50 -10.12 -19.21
CA TYR A 148 58.80 -9.53 -19.51
C TYR A 148 59.77 -10.56 -20.10
N LYS A 149 60.59 -10.11 -21.04
CA LYS A 149 61.66 -10.91 -21.64
C LYS A 149 63.00 -10.56 -21.04
N ILE A 150 63.88 -11.55 -20.95
CA ILE A 150 65.26 -11.35 -20.53
C ILE A 150 65.92 -10.32 -21.46
N GLY A 151 66.52 -9.29 -20.88
CA GLY A 151 67.11 -8.15 -21.57
C GLY A 151 66.22 -6.90 -21.61
N GLU A 152 64.96 -6.96 -21.18
CA GLU A 152 64.08 -5.80 -21.08
C GLU A 152 64.35 -4.99 -19.81
N GLU A 153 64.18 -3.67 -19.88
CA GLU A 153 64.24 -2.80 -18.71
C GLU A 153 62.92 -2.90 -17.95
N VAL A 154 63.00 -3.28 -16.68
CA VAL A 154 61.85 -3.48 -15.81
C VAL A 154 61.98 -2.61 -14.58
N ASN A 155 60.82 -2.23 -14.04
CA ASN A 155 60.72 -1.46 -12.81
C ASN A 155 59.68 -2.12 -11.91
N VAL A 156 60.10 -2.51 -10.71
CA VAL A 156 59.24 -3.20 -9.73
C VAL A 156 59.32 -2.50 -8.38
N VAL A 157 58.18 -2.42 -7.70
CA VAL A 157 58.11 -1.89 -6.33
C VAL A 157 58.01 -3.07 -5.36
N LEU A 158 58.89 -3.11 -4.36
CA LEU A 158 58.90 -4.17 -3.37
C LEU A 158 57.80 -3.95 -2.33
N ARG A 159 56.94 -4.94 -2.13
CA ARG A 159 55.85 -4.92 -1.14
C ARG A 159 56.31 -5.26 0.28
N SER A 160 57.38 -6.04 0.42
CA SER A 160 57.87 -6.57 1.70
C SER A 160 59.39 -6.70 1.71
N GLY A 161 59.97 -6.93 2.90
CA GLY A 161 61.40 -7.16 3.10
C GLY A 161 62.23 -5.90 3.43
N LEU A 162 63.55 -6.06 3.39
CA LEU A 162 64.53 -4.97 3.56
C LEU A 162 64.45 -4.03 2.35
N GLY A 163 63.71 -2.93 2.51
CA GLY A 163 63.39 -1.99 1.43
C GLY A 163 61.94 -2.06 0.94
N THR A 164 60.98 -2.18 1.85
CA THR A 164 59.54 -2.04 1.51
C THR A 164 59.28 -0.67 0.85
N ASN A 165 58.43 -0.64 -0.18
CA ASN A 165 58.17 0.51 -1.07
C ASN A 165 59.43 1.04 -1.79
N THR A 166 60.50 0.26 -1.86
CA THR A 166 61.67 0.62 -2.65
C THR A 166 61.44 0.19 -4.10
N GLU A 167 61.71 1.12 -5.00
CA GLU A 167 61.69 0.92 -6.44
C GLU A 167 63.00 0.25 -6.88
N VAL A 168 62.89 -0.88 -7.58
CA VAL A 168 64.02 -1.60 -8.15
C VAL A 168 63.89 -1.58 -9.67
N SER A 169 64.75 -0.80 -10.31
CA SER A 169 64.82 -0.67 -11.75
C SER A 169 66.09 -1.29 -12.33
N GLY A 170 65.98 -1.84 -13.53
CA GLY A 170 67.13 -2.32 -14.30
C GLY A 170 66.75 -3.40 -15.32
N LEU A 171 67.76 -3.95 -15.98
CA LEU A 171 67.57 -5.00 -16.97
C LEU A 171 67.16 -6.32 -16.29
N PHE A 172 66.08 -6.95 -16.76
CA PHE A 172 65.69 -8.30 -16.36
C PHE A 172 66.69 -9.32 -16.92
N ARG A 173 67.44 -10.01 -16.06
CA ARG A 173 68.57 -10.88 -16.45
C ARG A 173 68.28 -12.36 -16.35
N ALA A 174 67.54 -12.78 -15.32
CA ALA A 174 67.26 -14.18 -15.07
C ALA A 174 66.07 -14.34 -14.11
N ILE A 175 65.37 -15.47 -14.20
CA ILE A 175 64.28 -15.85 -13.30
C ILE A 175 64.48 -17.28 -12.81
N THR A 176 64.24 -17.49 -11.52
CA THR A 176 64.12 -18.80 -10.88
C THR A 176 62.74 -18.92 -10.23
N ALA A 177 62.39 -20.11 -9.74
CA ALA A 177 61.11 -20.33 -9.07
C ALA A 177 60.85 -19.39 -7.87
N GLU A 178 61.92 -18.92 -7.21
CA GLU A 178 61.83 -18.10 -5.99
C GLU A 178 62.34 -16.66 -6.15
N ARG A 179 63.15 -16.35 -7.18
CA ARG A 179 63.84 -15.06 -7.29
C ARG A 179 63.92 -14.55 -8.74
N ILE A 180 63.97 -13.24 -8.87
CA ILE A 180 64.15 -12.52 -10.14
C ILE A 180 65.42 -11.69 -10.05
N HIS A 181 66.27 -11.74 -11.08
CA HIS A 181 67.49 -10.93 -11.16
C HIS A 181 67.24 -9.69 -12.02
N ILE A 182 67.24 -8.51 -11.39
CA ILE A 182 67.00 -7.21 -12.02
C ILE A 182 68.23 -6.33 -11.80
N GLY A 183 68.88 -5.90 -12.88
CA GLY A 183 70.10 -5.10 -12.82
C GLY A 183 71.24 -5.82 -12.09
N LYS A 184 71.49 -5.44 -10.84
CA LYS A 184 72.48 -6.06 -9.93
C LYS A 184 71.85 -6.74 -8.71
N ARG A 185 70.52 -6.75 -8.58
CA ARG A 185 69.80 -7.20 -7.38
C ARG A 185 68.96 -8.44 -7.67
N TYR A 186 68.93 -9.35 -6.70
CA TYR A 186 67.95 -10.42 -6.67
C TYR A 186 66.74 -9.97 -5.84
N VAL A 187 65.56 -10.02 -6.46
CA VAL A 187 64.27 -9.75 -5.84
C VAL A 187 63.60 -11.08 -5.52
N THR A 188 63.11 -11.26 -4.31
CA THR A 188 62.37 -12.46 -3.93
C THR A 188 60.96 -12.39 -4.50
N ARG A 189 60.43 -13.52 -4.99
CA ARG A 189 59.06 -13.63 -5.48
C ARG A 189 58.02 -13.18 -4.46
N ARG A 190 58.22 -13.51 -3.16
CA ARG A 190 57.32 -13.13 -2.06
C ARG A 190 57.25 -11.62 -1.79
N ASP A 191 58.25 -10.87 -2.26
CA ASP A 191 58.32 -9.42 -2.08
C ASP A 191 57.62 -8.66 -3.22
N LEU A 192 57.12 -9.36 -4.25
CA LEU A 192 56.34 -8.78 -5.35
C LEU A 192 54.85 -8.74 -5.01
N ASP A 193 54.15 -7.77 -5.57
CA ASP A 193 52.69 -7.82 -5.60
C ASP A 193 52.19 -8.83 -6.66
N PRO A 194 50.99 -9.42 -6.50
CA PRO A 194 50.48 -10.43 -7.42
C PRO A 194 50.31 -9.95 -8.88
N ASP A 195 50.11 -8.65 -9.11
CA ASP A 195 49.95 -8.08 -10.46
C ASP A 195 51.33 -8.00 -11.16
N THR A 196 52.38 -7.59 -10.44
CA THR A 196 53.76 -7.59 -10.93
C THR A 196 54.30 -9.01 -11.09
N GLU A 197 53.98 -9.91 -10.15
CA GLU A 197 54.37 -11.33 -10.22
C GLU A 197 53.86 -12.00 -11.51
N ALA A 198 52.63 -11.69 -11.91
CA ALA A 198 52.03 -12.16 -13.16
C ALA A 198 52.78 -11.73 -14.41
N CYS A 199 53.59 -10.67 -14.37
CA CYS A 199 54.42 -10.26 -15.50
C CYS A 199 55.72 -11.08 -15.63
N PHE A 200 56.05 -11.92 -14.65
CA PHE A 200 57.28 -12.73 -14.65
C PHE A 200 56.99 -14.25 -14.64
N TYR A 201 55.95 -14.69 -13.93
CA TYR A 201 55.62 -16.10 -13.74
C TYR A 201 54.39 -16.52 -14.53
N LYS A 202 54.53 -17.57 -15.37
CA LYS A 202 53.47 -18.03 -16.28
C LYS A 202 52.20 -18.51 -15.56
N GLU A 203 52.34 -19.19 -14.43
CA GLU A 203 51.19 -19.69 -13.65
C GLU A 203 50.31 -18.55 -13.13
N GLN A 204 50.95 -17.52 -12.55
CA GLN A 204 50.27 -16.34 -12.05
C GLN A 204 49.73 -15.47 -13.19
N ASN A 205 50.41 -15.46 -14.34
CA ASN A 205 49.98 -14.77 -15.55
C ASN A 205 48.63 -15.25 -16.06
N SER A 206 48.49 -16.56 -16.28
CA SER A 206 47.23 -17.14 -16.76
C SER A 206 46.09 -16.89 -15.78
N GLU A 207 46.34 -17.07 -14.47
CA GLU A 207 45.34 -16.84 -13.45
C GLU A 207 44.88 -15.37 -13.42
N LYS A 208 45.81 -14.41 -13.51
CA LYS A 208 45.48 -12.98 -13.49
C LYS A 208 44.78 -12.50 -14.76
N ILE A 209 45.13 -13.06 -15.92
CA ILE A 209 44.42 -12.77 -17.18
C ILE A 209 42.97 -13.26 -17.07
N ASP A 210 42.75 -14.49 -16.63
CA ASP A 210 41.40 -15.06 -16.47
C ASP A 210 40.59 -14.30 -15.42
N GLU A 211 41.21 -13.96 -14.28
CA GLU A 211 40.58 -13.16 -13.22
C GLU A 211 40.18 -11.77 -13.73
N TYR A 212 41.06 -11.10 -14.48
CA TYR A 212 40.78 -9.80 -15.07
C TYR A 212 39.61 -9.88 -16.04
N VAL A 213 39.64 -10.82 -17.00
CA VAL A 213 38.57 -10.97 -17.99
C VAL A 213 37.24 -11.30 -17.31
N ARG A 214 37.23 -12.17 -16.29
CA ARG A 214 36.02 -12.47 -15.52
C ARG A 214 35.49 -11.22 -14.83
N ARG A 215 36.34 -10.49 -14.11
CA ARG A 215 35.95 -9.29 -13.36
C ARG A 215 35.40 -8.20 -14.29
N GLU A 216 36.08 -7.91 -15.40
CA GLU A 216 35.61 -6.88 -16.33
C GLU A 216 34.29 -7.30 -17.01
N ASN A 217 34.10 -8.59 -17.30
CA ASN A 217 32.81 -9.11 -17.79
C ASN A 217 31.68 -8.97 -16.77
N GLU A 218 31.95 -9.24 -15.50
CA GLU A 218 30.99 -9.07 -14.40
C GLU A 218 30.64 -7.59 -14.21
N LEU A 219 31.64 -6.70 -14.17
CA LEU A 219 31.45 -5.25 -14.09
C LEU A 219 30.65 -4.71 -15.28
N TYR A 220 30.92 -5.21 -16.49
CA TYR A 220 30.19 -4.81 -17.68
C TYR A 220 28.74 -5.30 -17.67
N SER A 221 28.51 -6.54 -17.22
CA SER A 221 27.16 -7.09 -17.05
C SER A 221 26.37 -6.29 -16.01
N ALA A 222 27.00 -5.96 -14.88
CA ALA A 222 26.41 -5.12 -13.84
C ALA A 222 26.09 -3.71 -14.36
N ARG A 223 26.97 -3.12 -15.17
CA ARG A 223 26.72 -1.82 -15.82
C ARG A 223 25.51 -1.89 -16.77
N LYS A 224 25.41 -2.92 -17.60
CA LYS A 224 24.25 -3.13 -18.49
C LYS A 224 22.95 -3.25 -17.69
N GLU A 225 22.94 -4.07 -16.64
CA GLU A 225 21.72 -4.26 -15.85
C GLU A 225 21.34 -2.99 -15.07
N SER A 226 22.32 -2.32 -14.44
CA SER A 226 22.09 -1.04 -13.75
C SER A 226 21.48 -0.01 -14.70
N ARG A 227 21.94 0.04 -15.95
CA ARG A 227 21.38 0.94 -16.98
C ARG A 227 19.95 0.58 -17.35
N ARG A 228 19.63 -0.72 -17.48
CA ARG A 228 18.25 -1.19 -17.73
C ARG A 228 17.34 -0.84 -16.57
N GLU A 229 17.76 -1.05 -15.34
CA GLU A 229 16.99 -0.70 -14.14
C GLU A 229 16.76 0.81 -14.02
N GLU A 230 17.78 1.62 -14.28
CA GLU A 230 17.66 3.08 -14.30
C GLU A 230 16.60 3.55 -15.31
N LEU A 231 16.66 3.04 -16.54
CA LEU A 231 15.69 3.37 -17.58
C LEU A 231 14.30 2.86 -17.25
N LYS A 232 14.16 1.65 -16.67
CA LYS A 232 12.88 1.15 -16.16
C LYS A 232 12.31 2.08 -15.09
N HIS A 233 13.15 2.58 -14.19
CA HIS A 233 12.72 3.50 -13.13
C HIS A 233 12.19 4.83 -13.67
N GLN A 234 12.77 5.32 -14.75
CA GLN A 234 12.40 6.58 -15.38
C GLN A 234 11.19 6.45 -16.31
N GLU A 235 11.13 5.37 -17.09
CA GLU A 235 10.20 5.24 -18.22
C GLU A 235 8.92 4.44 -17.88
N LEU A 236 8.95 3.48 -16.94
CA LEU A 236 7.74 2.70 -16.60
C LEU A 236 6.65 3.53 -15.92
N PRO A 237 6.93 4.37 -14.89
CA PRO A 237 5.86 5.09 -14.19
C PRO A 237 5.02 6.01 -15.10
N PRO A 238 5.62 6.80 -16.02
CA PRO A 238 4.84 7.56 -17.00
C PRO A 238 3.96 6.70 -17.91
N GLU A 239 4.43 5.51 -18.30
CA GLU A 239 3.67 4.60 -19.16
C GLU A 239 2.49 3.97 -18.42
N PHE A 240 2.64 3.64 -17.13
CA PHE A 240 1.51 3.23 -16.29
C PHE A 240 0.44 4.33 -16.20
N HIS A 241 0.84 5.58 -15.97
CA HIS A 241 -0.09 6.71 -15.96
C HIS A 241 -0.86 6.86 -17.27
N LYS A 242 -0.16 6.79 -18.42
CA LYS A 242 -0.78 6.83 -19.76
C LYS A 242 -1.73 5.64 -19.98
N GLY A 243 -1.39 4.46 -19.46
CA GLY A 243 -2.20 3.26 -19.50
C GLY A 243 -3.50 3.32 -18.68
N GLY A 244 -3.70 4.38 -17.88
CA GLY A 244 -4.88 4.54 -17.02
C GLY A 244 -4.70 3.96 -15.62
N TYR A 245 -3.46 3.73 -15.20
CA TYR A 245 -3.12 3.25 -13.87
C TYR A 245 -2.70 4.40 -12.96
N VAL A 246 -2.86 4.18 -11.67
CA VAL A 246 -2.46 5.10 -10.60
C VAL A 246 -1.84 4.33 -9.44
N PRO A 247 -0.92 4.94 -8.68
CA PRO A 247 -0.36 4.32 -7.49
C PRO A 247 -1.44 3.91 -6.49
N ASP A 248 -1.30 2.75 -5.84
CA ASP A 248 -2.25 2.30 -4.83
C ASP A 248 -2.05 3.08 -3.52
N PRO A 249 -3.06 3.86 -3.06
CA PRO A 249 -2.94 4.59 -1.81
C PRO A 249 -2.78 3.69 -0.58
N LYS A 250 -3.16 2.40 -0.65
CA LYS A 250 -3.04 1.48 0.47
C LYS A 250 -1.64 0.89 0.65
N LYS A 251 -0.79 0.95 -0.37
CA LYS A 251 0.56 0.40 -0.31
C LYS A 251 1.55 1.48 0.13
N ASP A 252 2.28 1.19 1.20
CA ASP A 252 3.35 2.06 1.69
C ASP A 252 4.49 2.11 0.68
N GLY A 253 4.94 3.31 0.32
CA GLY A 253 5.96 3.51 -0.72
C GLY A 253 5.41 3.54 -2.16
N ALA A 254 4.09 3.39 -2.37
CA ALA A 254 3.48 3.69 -3.65
C ALA A 254 3.62 5.19 -3.97
N SER A 255 4.02 5.51 -5.19
CA SER A 255 4.19 6.89 -5.66
C SER A 255 4.09 6.93 -7.18
N ILE A 256 3.79 8.10 -7.74
CA ILE A 256 3.78 8.33 -9.19
C ILE A 256 5.12 8.00 -9.87
N LYS A 257 6.19 7.84 -9.08
CA LYS A 257 7.55 7.51 -9.53
C LYS A 257 7.92 6.04 -9.34
N THR A 258 7.05 5.23 -8.73
CA THR A 258 7.37 3.84 -8.39
C THR A 258 7.30 2.99 -9.66
N ALA A 259 8.39 2.30 -10.00
CA ALA A 259 8.48 1.51 -11.23
C ALA A 259 7.95 0.07 -11.11
N LYS A 260 7.68 -0.38 -9.88
CA LYS A 260 7.15 -1.71 -9.59
C LYS A 260 5.66 -1.74 -9.86
N ASP A 261 5.23 -2.64 -10.72
CA ASP A 261 3.84 -2.85 -11.16
C ASP A 261 2.88 -3.14 -10.00
N GLU A 262 3.31 -3.90 -8.99
CA GLU A 262 2.48 -4.22 -7.82
C GLU A 262 1.97 -3.00 -7.06
N PHE A 263 2.64 -1.84 -7.16
CA PHE A 263 2.23 -0.60 -6.49
C PHE A 263 1.19 0.19 -7.27
N TRP A 264 0.67 -0.34 -8.38
CA TRP A 264 -0.29 0.32 -9.24
C TRP A 264 -1.62 -0.43 -9.26
N GLN A 265 -2.70 0.33 -9.39
CA GLN A 265 -4.03 -0.20 -9.65
C GLN A 265 -4.72 0.64 -10.72
N SER A 266 -5.77 0.11 -11.35
CA SER A 266 -6.47 0.87 -12.38
C SER A 266 -7.20 2.06 -11.75
N ARG A 267 -7.19 3.21 -12.44
CA ARG A 267 -7.88 4.43 -11.96
C ARG A 267 -9.39 4.17 -11.76
N ARG A 268 -9.99 3.38 -12.65
CA ARG A 268 -11.40 2.96 -12.58
C ARG A 268 -11.69 2.10 -11.35
N GLU A 269 -10.80 1.17 -11.02
CA GLU A 269 -10.94 0.31 -9.85
C GLU A 269 -10.82 1.12 -8.56
N LEU A 270 -9.81 1.99 -8.43
CA LEU A 270 -9.69 2.87 -7.28
C LEU A 270 -10.93 3.76 -7.13
N HIS A 271 -11.40 4.38 -8.20
CA HIS A 271 -12.63 5.17 -8.16
C HIS A 271 -13.83 4.34 -7.69
N THR A 272 -13.94 3.09 -8.14
CA THR A 272 -15.06 2.21 -7.74
C THR A 272 -14.96 1.79 -6.28
N LYS A 273 -13.75 1.50 -5.79
CA LYS A 273 -13.49 1.25 -4.36
C LYS A 273 -13.91 2.46 -3.51
N VAL A 274 -13.47 3.67 -3.87
CA VAL A 274 -13.85 4.90 -3.16
C VAL A 274 -15.36 5.11 -3.20
N PHE A 275 -16.00 4.95 -4.35
CA PHE A 275 -17.46 5.08 -4.49
C PHE A 275 -18.20 4.10 -3.57
N ASN A 276 -17.81 2.83 -3.54
CA ASN A 276 -18.43 1.82 -2.69
C ASN A 276 -18.23 2.14 -1.20
N THR A 277 -17.02 2.57 -0.80
CA THR A 277 -16.75 2.96 0.58
C THR A 277 -17.56 4.18 1.00
N LEU A 278 -17.67 5.22 0.17
CA LEU A 278 -18.50 6.38 0.46
C LEU A 278 -19.98 6.03 0.54
N THR A 279 -20.44 5.13 -0.33
CA THR A 279 -21.82 4.61 -0.31
C THR A 279 -22.09 3.89 1.00
N GLN A 280 -21.20 2.99 1.42
CA GLN A 280 -21.35 2.22 2.66
C GLN A 280 -21.35 3.14 3.90
N GLN A 281 -20.41 4.07 3.99
CA GLN A 281 -20.34 5.03 5.09
C GLN A 281 -21.58 5.94 5.15
N ALA A 282 -22.13 6.34 4.00
CA ALA A 282 -23.36 7.12 3.95
C ALA A 282 -24.58 6.28 4.40
N LYS A 283 -24.66 5.01 4.00
CA LYS A 283 -25.72 4.10 4.46
C LYS A 283 -25.66 3.90 5.97
N GLU A 284 -24.49 3.61 6.52
CA GLU A 284 -24.31 3.41 7.97
C GLU A 284 -24.71 4.64 8.76
N LYS A 285 -24.23 5.84 8.35
CA LYS A 285 -24.56 7.10 9.04
C LYS A 285 -26.04 7.45 8.95
N LEU A 286 -26.67 7.29 7.78
CA LEU A 286 -28.10 7.59 7.63
C LEU A 286 -28.96 6.56 8.36
N THR A 287 -28.60 5.28 8.33
CA THR A 287 -29.31 4.25 9.09
C THR A 287 -29.26 4.53 10.58
N ALA A 288 -28.09 4.94 11.12
CA ALA A 288 -27.95 5.28 12.53
C ALA A 288 -28.80 6.50 12.97
N ILE A 289 -29.12 7.40 12.05
CA ILE A 289 -29.94 8.60 12.34
C ILE A 289 -31.44 8.32 12.13
N GLU A 290 -31.80 7.66 11.02
CA GLU A 290 -33.19 7.44 10.64
C GLU A 290 -33.84 6.30 11.42
N THR A 291 -33.07 5.29 11.85
CA THR A 291 -33.62 4.15 12.59
C THR A 291 -34.25 4.61 13.90
N PRO A 292 -33.56 5.31 14.81
CA PRO A 292 -34.17 5.77 16.05
C PRO A 292 -35.35 6.73 15.81
N LYS A 293 -35.23 7.60 14.80
CA LYS A 293 -36.26 8.58 14.47
C LYS A 293 -37.57 7.92 14.05
N ARG A 294 -37.52 6.99 13.08
CA ARG A 294 -38.73 6.33 12.55
C ARG A 294 -39.36 5.35 13.53
N PHE A 295 -38.55 4.68 14.35
CA PHE A 295 -39.08 3.82 15.41
C PHE A 295 -39.76 4.66 16.50
N ALA A 296 -39.17 5.79 16.93
CA ALA A 296 -39.79 6.68 17.89
C ALA A 296 -41.10 7.31 17.36
N GLU A 297 -41.16 7.69 16.08
CA GLU A 297 -42.38 8.19 15.42
C GLU A 297 -43.54 7.17 15.44
N ARG A 298 -43.24 5.87 15.54
CA ARG A 298 -44.21 4.77 15.62
C ARG A 298 -44.39 4.22 17.05
N GLY A 299 -43.85 4.87 18.07
CA GLY A 299 -44.02 4.47 19.47
C GLY A 299 -43.18 3.26 19.91
N TYR A 300 -42.13 2.92 19.16
CA TYR A 300 -41.17 1.87 19.53
C TYR A 300 -40.02 2.45 20.36
N ILE A 301 -39.59 1.69 21.36
CA ILE A 301 -38.40 1.97 22.18
C ILE A 301 -37.40 0.82 22.12
N GLN A 302 -36.12 1.11 22.39
CA GLN A 302 -35.12 0.07 22.62
C GLN A 302 -35.28 -0.44 24.05
N ALA A 303 -35.64 -1.71 24.20
CA ALA A 303 -35.75 -2.39 25.48
C ALA A 303 -35.20 -3.82 25.39
N GLU A 304 -34.87 -4.39 26.54
CA GLU A 304 -34.44 -5.79 26.61
C GLU A 304 -35.65 -6.72 26.47
N ASN A 305 -35.58 -7.65 25.52
CA ASN A 305 -36.58 -8.69 25.36
C ASN A 305 -36.49 -9.75 26.47
N GLU A 306 -37.34 -10.77 26.40
CA GLU A 306 -37.40 -11.89 27.36
C GLU A 306 -36.08 -12.69 27.44
N GLU A 307 -35.28 -12.67 26.37
CA GLU A 307 -34.00 -13.38 26.24
C GLU A 307 -32.78 -12.51 26.63
N GLY A 308 -33.00 -11.23 26.97
CA GLY A 308 -31.95 -10.28 27.35
C GLY A 308 -31.28 -9.56 26.17
N GLU A 309 -31.83 -9.67 24.95
CA GLU A 309 -31.35 -8.93 23.78
C GLU A 309 -32.07 -7.58 23.65
N VAL A 310 -31.32 -6.53 23.27
CA VAL A 310 -31.88 -5.19 23.07
C VAL A 310 -32.53 -5.11 21.69
N GLU A 311 -33.85 -4.98 21.65
CA GLU A 311 -34.62 -4.86 20.41
C GLU A 311 -35.52 -3.62 20.42
N TRP A 312 -35.88 -3.15 19.22
CA TRP A 312 -36.94 -2.15 19.06
C TRP A 312 -38.31 -2.84 19.23
N MET A 313 -39.06 -2.47 20.26
CA MET A 313 -40.40 -2.99 20.54
C MET A 313 -41.35 -1.88 20.99
N PRO A 314 -42.69 -2.05 20.84
CA PRO A 314 -43.65 -1.08 21.34
C PRO A 314 -43.51 -0.86 22.85
N GLN A 315 -43.70 0.37 23.31
CA GLN A 315 -43.60 0.74 24.73
C GLN A 315 -44.39 -0.20 25.65
N ALA A 316 -45.62 -0.55 25.28
CA ALA A 316 -46.48 -1.44 26.06
C ALA A 316 -45.88 -2.85 26.25
N VAL A 317 -45.20 -3.38 25.23
CA VAL A 317 -44.55 -4.71 25.28
C VAL A 317 -43.28 -4.63 26.14
N ALA A 318 -42.50 -3.57 25.99
CA ALA A 318 -41.32 -3.34 26.83
C ALA A 318 -41.68 -3.23 28.32
N ASP A 319 -42.73 -2.49 28.65
CA ASP A 319 -43.21 -2.33 30.03
C ASP A 319 -43.76 -3.64 30.59
N ALA A 320 -44.45 -4.45 29.77
CA ALA A 320 -44.92 -5.77 30.17
C ALA A 320 -43.77 -6.75 30.47
N ILE A 321 -42.73 -6.78 29.63
CA ILE A 321 -41.55 -7.64 29.83
C ILE A 321 -40.77 -7.19 31.07
N LYS A 322 -40.61 -5.87 31.25
CA LYS A 322 -39.95 -5.31 32.43
C LYS A 322 -40.72 -5.64 33.72
N ALA A 323 -42.03 -5.44 33.73
CA ALA A 323 -42.89 -5.79 34.86
C ALA A 323 -42.86 -7.29 35.16
N ALA A 324 -42.80 -8.14 34.13
CA ALA A 324 -42.67 -9.59 34.29
C ALA A 324 -41.31 -9.99 34.89
N LYS A 325 -40.21 -9.35 34.47
CA LYS A 325 -38.87 -9.56 35.06
C LYS A 325 -38.82 -9.10 36.52
N GLU A 326 -39.32 -7.91 36.83
CA GLU A 326 -39.38 -7.38 38.20
C GLU A 326 -40.28 -8.26 39.11
N ALA A 327 -41.40 -8.77 38.58
CA ALA A 327 -42.27 -9.70 39.31
C ALA A 327 -41.59 -11.06 39.54
N ALA A 328 -40.83 -11.58 38.57
CA ALA A 328 -40.07 -12.82 38.73
C ALA A 328 -38.93 -12.67 39.75
N GLU A 329 -38.28 -11.51 39.79
CA GLU A 329 -37.21 -11.19 40.75
C GLU A 329 -37.77 -11.00 42.18
N ALA A 330 -38.95 -10.38 42.32
CA ALA A 330 -39.64 -10.23 43.60
C ALA A 330 -40.11 -11.58 44.21
N VAL A 331 -40.31 -12.62 43.40
CA VAL A 331 -40.74 -13.95 43.85
C VAL A 331 -39.55 -14.84 44.28
N ASN A 332 -38.29 -14.43 44.05
CA ASN A 332 -37.12 -15.23 44.43
C ASN A 332 -36.07 -14.49 45.29
N PRO A 333 -36.39 -14.10 46.54
CA PRO A 333 -35.43 -13.45 47.44
C PRO A 333 -34.75 -14.47 48.37
N ASN A 334 -34.12 -15.54 47.86
CA ASN A 334 -33.24 -16.36 48.72
C ASN A 334 -32.32 -17.33 47.98
N HIS A 335 -31.08 -16.91 47.68
CA HIS A 335 -29.89 -17.74 47.94
C HIS A 335 -28.61 -16.90 47.85
N ASN A 336 -28.25 -16.20 48.94
CA ASN A 336 -26.85 -16.11 49.38
C ASN A 336 -26.76 -15.38 50.73
N GLY A 337 -26.37 -16.13 51.75
CA GLY A 337 -26.05 -15.61 53.09
C GLY A 337 -25.93 -16.71 54.13
N GLU A 338 -24.90 -17.57 54.03
CA GLU A 338 -24.20 -18.02 55.25
C GLU A 338 -23.33 -16.84 55.75
N PRO A 339 -22.87 -16.78 57.02
CA PRO A 339 -22.91 -17.77 58.11
C PRO A 339 -23.43 -17.18 59.45
N ASP A 340 -23.67 -17.99 60.49
CA ASP A 340 -23.36 -17.56 61.86
C ASP A 340 -23.29 -18.70 62.88
N ASP A 341 -22.14 -18.70 63.56
CA ASP A 341 -21.78 -19.21 64.88
C ASP A 341 -22.86 -19.86 65.77
N MET A 342 -22.60 -21.12 66.15
CA MET A 342 -23.12 -21.72 67.38
C MET A 342 -22.36 -21.16 68.60
N PRO A 343 -23.03 -20.72 69.67
CA PRO A 343 -22.40 -20.52 70.98
C PRO A 343 -22.37 -21.84 71.78
N PRO A 344 -21.44 -21.99 72.73
CA PRO A 344 -21.13 -23.28 73.35
C PRO A 344 -22.09 -23.63 74.48
N TYR A 345 -22.46 -24.91 74.58
CA TYR A 345 -22.78 -25.60 75.83
C TYR A 345 -22.37 -27.07 75.78
#